data_AF-A0A5C4PVY5-F1
#
_entry.id   AF-A0A5C4PVY5-F1
#
_cell.length_a   1.000
_cell.length_b   1.000
_cell.length_c   1.000
_cell.angle_alpha   90.00
_cell.angle_beta   90.00
_cell.angle_gamma   90.00
#
_symmetry.space_group_name_H-M   'P 1'
#
loop_
_entity.id
_entity.type
_entity.pdbx_description
1 polymer ?
#
loop_
_entity_poly.entity_id
_entity_poly.type
_entity_poly.pdbx_seq_one_letter_code
_entity_poly.pdbx_strand_id
1 'polypeptide(L)'
;MLLFAGDPHGSYEHLFPFLQQQEERIALIILGDLQLSDCSILEKLSQYCELWFIHGNHDSKTVAAFQALWGTEWKTRNLHGRVVEIQGVKIAGLGGVFRGQIWMPPNKPLFFDPIHFCQYCPQDRIWQGGLPLRHRTSIFLSDIEQLEQQQADILICHEAPKPHPSGFQVINTLAEKMGIKKIFHGHHHENFDYSPFANRTCYQIFNIGFRSLATIEGQYLLQGVDDR
;
A
#
# COMPACT_ATOMS: atom_id res chain seq x y z
N MET A 1 -1.22 -8.16 -18.29
CA MET A 1 -1.26 -6.74 -17.88
C MET A 1 -1.19 -6.57 -16.36
N LEU A 2 -0.38 -5.62 -15.86
CA LEU A 2 -0.30 -5.26 -14.45
C LEU A 2 -0.97 -3.89 -14.20
N LEU A 3 -1.91 -3.85 -13.27
CA LEU A 3 -2.73 -2.68 -12.93
C LEU A 3 -2.58 -2.28 -11.47
N PHE A 4 -2.66 -0.99 -11.20
CA PHE A 4 -2.59 -0.38 -9.87
C PHE A 4 -3.87 0.40 -9.58
N ALA A 5 -4.53 0.08 -8.47
CA ALA A 5 -5.75 0.73 -8.02
C ALA A 5 -5.52 1.49 -6.71
N GLY A 6 -5.98 2.73 -6.66
CA GLY A 6 -5.82 3.64 -5.52
C GLY A 6 -7.10 3.77 -4.70
N ASP A 7 -6.94 3.74 -3.38
CA ASP A 7 -7.94 4.13 -2.37
C ASP A 7 -9.41 3.78 -2.74
N PRO A 8 -9.81 2.48 -2.79
CA PRO A 8 -11.18 2.11 -3.15
C PRO A 8 -12.24 2.53 -2.13
N HIS A 9 -11.86 2.60 -0.84
CA HIS A 9 -12.76 2.91 0.28
C HIS A 9 -14.07 2.10 0.28
N GLY A 10 -13.95 0.79 0.05
CA GLY A 10 -15.09 -0.12 0.04
C GLY A 10 -15.92 -0.13 -1.25
N SER A 11 -15.61 0.71 -2.25
CA SER A 11 -16.29 0.70 -3.55
C SER A 11 -15.34 0.26 -4.67
N TYR A 12 -15.74 -0.79 -5.39
CA TYR A 12 -14.91 -1.48 -6.38
C TYR A 12 -15.57 -1.56 -7.76
N GLU A 13 -16.81 -1.06 -7.90
CA GLU A 13 -17.60 -1.17 -9.12
C GLU A 13 -16.87 -0.62 -10.35
N HIS A 14 -16.13 0.47 -10.16
CA HIS A 14 -15.33 1.11 -11.19
C HIS A 14 -14.22 0.23 -11.79
N LEU A 15 -13.81 -0.86 -11.11
CA LEU A 15 -12.76 -1.76 -11.58
C LEU A 15 -13.29 -2.82 -12.54
N PHE A 16 -14.52 -3.32 -12.34
CA PHE A 16 -15.04 -4.46 -13.10
C PHE A 16 -15.05 -4.25 -14.62
N PRO A 17 -15.43 -3.07 -15.17
CA PRO A 17 -15.37 -2.86 -16.61
C PRO A 17 -13.97 -3.10 -17.20
N PHE A 18 -12.91 -2.71 -16.47
CA PHE A 18 -11.53 -2.93 -16.91
C PHE A 18 -11.05 -4.36 -16.72
N LEU A 19 -11.61 -5.10 -15.76
CA LEU A 19 -11.22 -6.48 -15.51
C LEU A 19 -11.94 -7.48 -16.43
N GLN A 20 -13.19 -7.21 -16.77
CA GLN A 20 -14.03 -8.12 -17.57
C GLN A 20 -13.80 -8.01 -19.08
N GLN A 21 -13.22 -6.90 -19.55
CA GLN A 21 -13.05 -6.60 -20.98
C GLN A 21 -11.71 -7.06 -21.56
N GLN A 22 -10.81 -7.65 -20.76
CA GLN A 22 -9.44 -7.94 -21.21
C GLN A 22 -9.30 -9.39 -21.67
N GLU A 23 -8.60 -9.58 -22.78
CA GLU A 23 -8.20 -10.89 -23.28
C GLU A 23 -6.95 -11.43 -22.54
N GLU A 24 -6.13 -10.52 -22.00
CA GLU A 24 -4.92 -10.86 -21.29
C GLU A 24 -5.15 -11.12 -19.80
N ARG A 25 -4.28 -11.96 -19.21
CA ARG A 25 -4.25 -12.16 -17.76
C ARG A 25 -3.87 -10.86 -17.04
N ILE A 26 -4.75 -10.42 -16.13
CA ILE A 26 -4.56 -9.23 -15.31
C ILE A 26 -3.96 -9.61 -13.95
N ALA A 27 -2.98 -8.84 -13.49
CA ALA A 27 -2.63 -8.75 -12.08
C ALA A 27 -3.05 -7.36 -11.58
N LEU A 28 -3.83 -7.31 -10.50
CA LEU A 28 -4.33 -6.06 -9.91
C LEU A 28 -3.70 -5.87 -8.53
N ILE A 29 -3.12 -4.69 -8.31
CA ILE A 29 -2.51 -4.30 -7.04
C ILE A 29 -3.29 -3.12 -6.45
N ILE A 30 -3.88 -3.32 -5.27
CA ILE A 30 -4.58 -2.24 -4.53
C ILE A 30 -3.61 -1.57 -3.54
N LEU A 31 -3.53 -0.24 -3.59
CA LEU A 31 -2.56 0.57 -2.86
C LEU A 31 -3.06 1.06 -1.49
N GLY A 32 -3.78 0.19 -0.77
CA GLY A 32 -4.32 0.49 0.55
C GLY A 32 -5.75 1.01 0.54
N ASP A 33 -6.24 1.27 1.75
CA ASP A 33 -7.59 1.74 2.06
C ASP A 33 -8.69 0.93 1.36
N LEU A 34 -8.56 -0.39 1.49
CA LEU A 34 -9.53 -1.36 1.00
C LEU A 34 -10.88 -1.17 1.72
N GLN A 35 -10.82 -0.86 3.02
CA GLN A 35 -11.96 -0.52 3.89
C GLN A 35 -13.09 -1.55 3.82
N LEU A 36 -12.73 -2.82 4.00
CA LEU A 36 -13.63 -3.95 3.88
C LEU A 36 -14.51 -4.16 5.13
N SER A 37 -15.72 -4.69 4.93
CA SER A 37 -16.53 -5.32 5.98
C SER A 37 -16.32 -6.84 6.03
N ASP A 38 -16.05 -7.44 4.88
CA ASP A 38 -15.81 -8.86 4.63
C ASP A 38 -14.96 -9.00 3.35
N CYS A 39 -14.55 -10.23 3.01
CA CYS A 39 -13.68 -10.50 1.86
C CYS A 39 -14.42 -10.78 0.54
N SER A 40 -15.76 -10.74 0.50
CA SER A 40 -16.53 -11.19 -0.66
C SER A 40 -16.21 -10.40 -1.93
N ILE A 41 -15.89 -9.11 -1.81
CA ILE A 41 -15.50 -8.29 -2.96
C ILE A 41 -14.13 -8.68 -3.51
N LEU A 42 -13.19 -9.05 -2.66
CA LEU A 42 -11.89 -9.55 -3.10
C LEU A 42 -12.04 -10.90 -3.82
N GLU A 43 -12.91 -11.78 -3.30
CA GLU A 43 -13.26 -13.05 -3.95
C GLU A 43 -13.84 -12.83 -5.36
N LYS A 44 -14.77 -11.87 -5.50
CA LYS A 44 -15.33 -11.49 -6.81
C LYS A 44 -14.27 -10.96 -7.76
N LEU A 45 -13.42 -10.02 -7.32
CA LEU A 45 -12.34 -9.47 -8.15
C LEU A 45 -11.35 -10.56 -8.60
N SER A 46 -11.07 -11.53 -7.72
CA SER A 46 -10.13 -12.61 -7.98
C SER A 46 -10.56 -13.60 -9.06
N GLN A 47 -11.85 -13.59 -9.43
CA GLN A 47 -12.36 -14.36 -10.57
C GLN A 47 -11.86 -13.81 -11.91
N TYR A 48 -11.45 -12.54 -11.95
CA TYR A 48 -11.04 -11.84 -13.17
C TYR A 48 -9.55 -11.47 -13.19
N CYS A 49 -8.88 -11.49 -12.05
CA CYS A 49 -7.47 -11.09 -11.95
C CYS A 49 -6.72 -11.80 -10.84
N GLU A 50 -5.39 -11.80 -10.96
CA GLU A 50 -4.52 -12.12 -9.85
C GLU A 50 -4.44 -10.92 -8.91
N LEU A 51 -5.09 -11.02 -7.75
CA LEU A 51 -5.26 -9.90 -6.83
C LEU A 51 -4.17 -9.87 -5.75
N TRP A 52 -3.53 -8.72 -5.60
CA TRP A 52 -2.56 -8.39 -4.58
C TRP A 52 -2.89 -7.02 -3.97
N PHE A 53 -2.36 -6.74 -2.78
CA PHE A 53 -2.56 -5.44 -2.16
C PHE A 53 -1.47 -5.11 -1.14
N ILE A 54 -1.36 -3.83 -0.81
CA ILE A 54 -0.88 -3.38 0.49
C ILE A 54 -2.06 -2.82 1.27
N HIS A 55 -1.94 -2.79 2.59
CA HIS A 55 -2.96 -2.19 3.45
C HIS A 55 -2.73 -0.69 3.60
N GLY A 56 -3.80 0.07 3.81
CA GLY A 56 -3.76 1.48 4.22
C GLY A 56 -4.13 1.67 5.69
N ASN A 57 -4.40 2.92 6.08
CA ASN A 57 -4.76 3.23 7.47
C ASN A 57 -6.22 2.93 7.82
N HIS A 58 -7.10 2.72 6.83
CA HIS A 58 -8.49 2.35 7.06
C HIS A 58 -8.67 0.85 7.35
N ASP A 59 -7.70 0.01 6.96
CA ASP A 59 -7.81 -1.44 7.02
C ASP A 59 -7.66 -2.04 8.43
N SER A 60 -7.34 -1.20 9.43
CA SER A 60 -7.43 -1.57 10.84
C SER A 60 -8.22 -0.56 11.69
N LYS A 61 -9.16 0.17 11.08
CA LYS A 61 -10.08 1.04 11.84
C LYS A 61 -11.12 0.24 12.62
N THR A 62 -11.55 -0.91 12.11
CA THR A 62 -12.53 -1.79 12.73
C THR A 62 -12.00 -3.21 12.79
N VAL A 63 -12.53 -4.00 13.73
CA VAL A 63 -12.18 -5.43 13.82
C VAL A 63 -12.58 -6.15 12.54
N ALA A 64 -13.74 -5.83 11.97
CA ALA A 64 -14.21 -6.41 10.71
C ALA A 64 -13.23 -6.18 9.56
N ALA A 65 -12.76 -4.93 9.36
CA ALA A 65 -11.79 -4.61 8.32
C ALA A 65 -10.48 -5.38 8.49
N PHE A 66 -9.96 -5.46 9.72
CA PHE A 66 -8.75 -6.23 9.99
C PHE A 66 -8.97 -7.73 9.76
N GLN A 67 -10.09 -8.30 10.23
CA GLN A 67 -10.37 -9.72 10.09
C GLN A 67 -10.64 -10.12 8.64
N ALA A 68 -11.25 -9.26 7.83
CA ALA A 68 -11.46 -9.52 6.39
C ALA A 68 -10.13 -9.80 5.66
N LEU A 69 -9.04 -9.14 6.08
CA LEU A 69 -7.70 -9.33 5.49
C LEU A 69 -6.86 -10.36 6.24
N TRP A 70 -6.62 -10.15 7.54
CA TRP A 70 -5.68 -10.96 8.33
C TRP A 70 -6.31 -12.20 8.98
N GLY A 71 -7.64 -12.21 9.10
CA GLY A 71 -8.41 -13.37 9.59
C GLY A 71 -8.72 -14.40 8.51
N THR A 72 -8.37 -14.13 7.24
CA THR A 72 -8.63 -15.00 6.10
C THR A 72 -7.34 -15.34 5.35
N GLU A 73 -7.43 -16.14 4.29
CA GLU A 73 -6.31 -16.45 3.41
C GLU A 73 -5.80 -15.22 2.63
N TRP A 74 -6.56 -14.12 2.57
CA TRP A 74 -6.15 -12.88 1.91
C TRP A 74 -4.89 -12.26 2.50
N LYS A 75 -4.55 -12.57 3.76
CA LYS A 75 -3.26 -12.20 4.36
C LYS A 75 -2.06 -12.62 3.51
N THR A 76 -2.18 -13.72 2.78
CA THR A 76 -1.11 -14.26 1.89
C THR A 76 -0.94 -13.43 0.61
N ARG A 77 -1.87 -12.52 0.31
CA ARG A 77 -1.85 -11.59 -0.83
C ARG A 77 -1.44 -10.16 -0.45
N ASN A 78 -1.19 -9.91 0.83
CA ASN A 78 -0.64 -8.63 1.31
C ASN A 78 0.87 -8.56 1.03
N LEU A 79 1.34 -7.52 0.36
CA LEU A 79 2.74 -7.34 -0.04
C LEU A 79 3.60 -6.62 1.00
N HIS A 80 3.02 -6.09 2.08
CA HIS A 80 3.76 -5.36 3.10
C HIS A 80 4.94 -6.19 3.67
N GLY A 81 6.15 -5.60 3.66
CA GLY A 81 7.38 -6.16 4.23
C GLY A 81 8.12 -7.17 3.35
N ARG A 82 7.71 -7.37 2.10
CA ARG A 82 8.33 -8.36 1.20
C ARG A 82 8.36 -7.95 -0.27
N VAL A 83 9.22 -8.63 -1.03
CA VAL A 83 9.27 -8.58 -2.50
C VAL A 83 8.61 -9.83 -3.08
N VAL A 84 7.73 -9.65 -4.06
CA VAL A 84 7.08 -10.73 -4.82
C VAL A 84 7.26 -10.49 -6.31
N GLU A 85 7.56 -11.53 -7.07
CA GLU A 85 7.59 -11.47 -8.53
C GLU A 85 6.19 -11.68 -9.09
N ILE A 86 5.66 -10.68 -9.80
CA ILE A 86 4.30 -10.68 -10.37
C ILE A 86 4.45 -10.33 -11.85
N GLN A 87 4.01 -11.23 -12.72
CA GLN A 87 4.16 -11.08 -14.19
C GLN A 87 5.61 -10.75 -14.63
N GLY A 88 6.62 -11.35 -13.98
CA GLY A 88 8.04 -11.14 -14.28
C GLY A 88 8.64 -9.84 -13.73
N VAL A 89 7.90 -9.11 -12.90
CA VAL A 89 8.34 -7.84 -12.27
C VAL A 89 8.47 -8.04 -10.76
N LYS A 90 9.59 -7.62 -10.16
CA LYS A 90 9.78 -7.68 -8.71
C LYS A 90 9.14 -6.47 -8.04
N ILE A 91 8.16 -6.71 -7.18
CA ILE A 91 7.37 -5.67 -6.52
C ILE A 91 7.55 -5.76 -5.01
N ALA A 92 8.08 -4.70 -4.42
CA ALA A 92 8.21 -4.51 -2.98
C ALA A 92 6.98 -3.79 -2.42
N GLY A 93 6.43 -4.24 -1.30
CA GLY A 93 5.29 -3.59 -0.65
C GLY A 93 5.61 -2.94 0.69
N LEU A 94 5.22 -1.68 0.86
CA LEU A 94 5.23 -0.94 2.12
C LEU A 94 3.81 -0.42 2.43
N GLY A 95 2.97 -1.27 3.00
CA GLY A 95 1.66 -0.87 3.51
C GLY A 95 1.72 -0.08 4.82
N GLY A 96 0.62 0.58 5.17
CA GLY A 96 0.44 1.30 6.42
C GLY A 96 0.79 2.78 6.35
N VAL A 97 0.77 3.45 7.50
CA VAL A 97 1.05 4.89 7.65
C VAL A 97 2.02 5.20 8.77
N PHE A 98 2.69 6.34 8.71
CA PHE A 98 3.49 6.83 9.83
C PHE A 98 2.58 7.38 10.94
N ARG A 99 2.91 7.08 12.19
CA ARG A 99 2.14 7.56 13.37
C ARG A 99 3.11 8.01 14.43
N GLY A 100 2.97 9.24 14.94
CA GLY A 100 3.88 9.79 15.95
C GLY A 100 4.02 8.97 17.24
N GLN A 101 3.03 8.14 17.57
CA GLN A 101 3.12 7.19 18.70
C GLN A 101 4.10 6.02 18.46
N ILE A 102 4.45 5.77 17.20
CA ILE A 102 5.39 4.74 16.75
C ILE A 102 6.64 5.41 16.20
N TRP A 103 6.46 6.16 15.11
CA TRP A 103 7.49 6.85 14.38
C TRP A 103 6.87 7.89 13.43
N MET A 104 7.41 9.11 13.45
CA MET A 104 7.07 10.17 12.50
C MET A 104 8.36 10.75 11.93
N PRO A 105 8.81 10.29 10.74
CA PRO A 105 10.00 10.83 10.09
C PRO A 105 9.88 12.36 9.87
N PRO A 106 10.99 13.12 9.94
CA PRO A 106 12.38 12.67 10.07
C PRO A 106 12.84 12.43 11.51
N ASN A 107 11.93 12.46 12.50
CA ASN A 107 12.30 12.18 13.89
C ASN A 107 12.74 10.71 14.04
N LYS A 108 13.51 10.43 15.09
CA LYS A 108 13.86 9.06 15.46
C LYS A 108 12.59 8.25 15.78
N PRO A 109 12.54 6.95 15.44
CA PRO A 109 11.44 6.09 15.87
C PRO A 109 11.41 6.01 17.39
N LEU A 110 10.22 6.05 17.97
CA LEU A 110 10.03 5.78 19.39
C LEU A 110 10.14 4.28 19.67
N PHE A 111 9.66 3.47 18.72
CA PHE A 111 9.69 2.02 18.79
C PHE A 111 10.24 1.44 17.49
N PHE A 112 11.12 0.46 17.63
CA PHE A 112 11.83 -0.16 16.51
C PHE A 112 10.92 -1.09 15.70
N ASP A 113 10.21 -1.98 16.41
CA ASP A 113 9.35 -3.02 15.87
C ASP A 113 8.07 -3.18 16.73
N PRO A 114 7.12 -4.04 16.31
CA PRO A 114 5.90 -4.31 17.08
C PRO A 114 6.13 -4.85 18.50
N ILE A 115 7.17 -5.66 18.71
CA ILE A 115 7.48 -6.28 20.00
C ILE A 115 7.94 -5.21 20.98
N HIS A 116 8.84 -4.33 20.54
CA HIS A 116 9.32 -3.18 21.28
C HIS A 116 8.13 -2.30 21.71
N PHE A 117 7.19 -1.97 20.82
CA PHE A 117 6.00 -1.20 21.22
C PHE A 117 5.19 -1.92 22.31
N CYS A 118 4.92 -3.21 22.13
CA CYS A 118 4.11 -3.99 23.08
C CYS A 118 4.72 -4.09 24.48
N GLN A 119 6.05 -4.01 24.64
CA GLN A 119 6.72 -3.99 25.94
C GLN A 119 6.37 -2.77 26.80
N TYR A 120 6.06 -1.63 26.15
CA TYR A 120 5.72 -0.37 26.82
C TYR A 120 4.22 -0.04 26.73
N CYS A 121 3.45 -0.86 26.01
CA CYS A 121 2.02 -0.67 25.85
C CYS A 121 1.27 -1.19 27.09
N PRO A 122 0.36 -0.39 27.68
CA PRO A 122 -0.54 -0.89 28.72
C PRO A 122 -1.29 -2.15 28.28
N GLN A 123 -1.37 -3.15 29.16
CA GLN A 123 -1.94 -4.47 28.83
C GLN A 123 -3.41 -4.42 28.42
N ASP A 124 -4.19 -3.46 28.94
CA ASP A 124 -5.58 -3.22 28.55
C ASP A 124 -5.74 -2.73 27.11
N ARG A 125 -4.66 -2.23 26.49
CA ARG A 125 -4.63 -1.79 25.08
C ARG A 125 -4.12 -2.85 24.11
N ILE A 126 -3.47 -3.90 24.62
CA ILE A 126 -3.01 -5.02 23.81
C ILE A 126 -4.22 -5.73 23.20
N TRP A 127 -4.20 -5.91 21.89
CA TRP A 127 -5.29 -6.52 21.15
C TRP A 127 -4.83 -7.83 20.54
N GLN A 128 -5.49 -8.94 20.92
CA GLN A 128 -5.16 -10.30 20.48
C GLN A 128 -3.67 -10.64 20.64
N GLY A 129 -3.10 -10.33 21.82
CA GLY A 129 -1.71 -10.66 22.15
C GLY A 129 -0.65 -9.90 21.34
N GLY A 130 -1.01 -8.81 20.65
CA GLY A 130 -0.06 -7.97 19.94
C GLY A 130 -0.49 -6.51 19.91
N LEU A 131 -0.09 -5.81 18.84
CA LEU A 131 -0.36 -4.37 18.70
C LEU A 131 -1.85 -4.05 18.91
N PRO A 132 -2.17 -2.91 19.55
CA PRO A 132 -3.50 -2.33 19.49
C PRO A 132 -3.97 -2.26 18.03
N LEU A 133 -5.26 -2.46 17.80
CA LEU A 133 -5.82 -2.58 16.45
C LEU A 133 -5.39 -1.44 15.50
N ARG A 134 -5.39 -0.19 15.99
CA ARG A 134 -4.94 0.99 15.24
C ARG A 134 -3.49 0.90 14.74
N HIS A 135 -2.62 0.23 15.50
CA HIS A 135 -1.20 0.13 15.20
C HIS A 135 -0.85 -1.07 14.31
N ARG A 136 -1.80 -1.94 14.00
CA ARG A 136 -1.63 -3.03 13.03
C ARG A 136 -1.32 -2.56 11.60
N THR A 137 -1.55 -1.28 11.32
CA THR A 137 -1.29 -0.61 10.04
C THR A 137 -0.31 0.57 10.20
N SER A 138 0.51 0.57 11.25
CA SER A 138 1.58 1.56 11.43
C SER A 138 2.88 1.05 10.83
N ILE A 139 3.63 1.93 10.18
CA ILE A 139 4.97 1.62 9.69
C ILE A 139 5.97 1.74 10.85
N PHE A 140 6.73 0.67 11.08
CA PHE A 140 7.85 0.60 12.01
C PHE A 140 9.18 0.75 11.28
N LEU A 141 10.26 1.09 12.00
CA LEU A 141 11.59 1.15 11.39
C LEU A 141 12.03 -0.24 10.90
N SER A 142 11.66 -1.30 11.62
CA SER A 142 11.91 -2.69 11.21
C SER A 142 11.39 -3.01 9.81
N ASP A 143 10.25 -2.44 9.40
CA ASP A 143 9.65 -2.69 8.09
C ASP A 143 10.53 -2.09 6.97
N ILE A 144 11.11 -0.91 7.22
CA ILE A 144 12.04 -0.25 6.30
C ILE A 144 13.37 -1.03 6.24
N GLU A 145 13.92 -1.40 7.40
CA GLU A 145 15.20 -2.13 7.46
C GLU A 145 15.12 -3.53 6.85
N GLN A 146 13.96 -4.19 6.91
CA GLN A 146 13.74 -5.47 6.24
C GLN A 146 13.69 -5.33 4.71
N LEU A 147 13.04 -4.27 4.22
CA LEU A 147 12.91 -4.03 2.78
C LEU A 147 14.22 -3.53 2.16
N GLU A 148 14.99 -2.68 2.86
CA GLU A 148 16.22 -2.11 2.30
C GLU A 148 17.30 -3.14 1.97
N GLN A 149 17.21 -4.34 2.56
CA GLN A 149 18.11 -5.47 2.29
C GLN A 149 17.75 -6.24 1.02
N GLN A 150 16.64 -5.88 0.36
CA GLN A 150 16.13 -6.55 -0.83
C GLN A 150 16.30 -5.67 -2.08
N GLN A 151 16.07 -6.24 -3.25
CA GLN A 151 16.08 -5.53 -4.53
C GLN A 151 14.75 -5.74 -5.25
N ALA A 152 14.20 -4.68 -5.85
CA ALA A 152 12.94 -4.73 -6.59
C ALA A 152 12.93 -3.70 -7.73
N ASP A 153 12.03 -3.92 -8.70
CA ASP A 153 11.83 -3.00 -9.81
C ASP A 153 10.83 -1.90 -9.43
N ILE A 154 9.82 -2.27 -8.65
CA ILE A 154 8.71 -1.40 -8.23
C ILE A 154 8.60 -1.42 -6.70
N LEU A 155 8.40 -0.23 -6.12
CA LEU A 155 7.95 -0.06 -4.74
C LEU A 155 6.51 0.42 -4.76
N ILE A 156 5.61 -0.32 -4.11
CA ILE A 156 4.26 0.15 -3.81
C ILE A 156 4.20 0.57 -2.34
N CYS A 157 3.66 1.75 -2.07
CA CYS A 157 3.49 2.24 -0.70
C CYS A 157 2.15 2.95 -0.54
N HIS A 158 1.59 2.99 0.67
CA HIS A 158 0.37 3.76 0.88
C HIS A 158 0.71 5.24 1.09
N GLU A 159 1.64 5.53 2.00
CA GLU A 159 2.22 6.87 2.20
C GLU A 159 2.99 7.37 0.98
N ALA A 160 2.92 8.69 0.72
CA ALA A 160 3.65 9.28 -0.40
C ALA A 160 5.15 9.47 -0.11
N PRO A 161 6.03 9.30 -1.11
CA PRO A 161 7.41 9.80 -1.05
C PRO A 161 7.47 11.33 -1.30
N LYS A 162 8.62 11.96 -1.03
CA LYS A 162 8.92 13.29 -1.58
C LYS A 162 9.02 13.20 -3.12
N PRO A 163 8.72 14.27 -3.88
CA PRO A 163 8.44 15.65 -3.46
C PRO A 163 6.99 15.96 -3.08
N HIS A 164 6.12 14.97 -2.86
CA HIS A 164 4.75 15.24 -2.40
C HIS A 164 4.78 16.17 -1.17
N PRO A 165 3.87 17.17 -1.06
CA PRO A 165 3.84 18.08 0.08
C PRO A 165 3.80 17.33 1.43
N SER A 166 2.95 16.30 1.50
CA SER A 166 2.80 15.41 2.65
C SER A 166 3.73 14.19 2.63
N GLY A 167 4.64 14.10 1.64
CA GLY A 167 5.46 12.92 1.44
C GLY A 167 6.67 12.81 2.36
N PHE A 168 7.19 11.58 2.49
CA PHE A 168 8.25 11.21 3.42
C PHE A 168 9.55 10.85 2.69
N GLN A 169 10.63 11.55 3.03
CA GLN A 169 11.97 11.32 2.45
C GLN A 169 12.50 9.90 2.72
N VAL A 170 12.08 9.25 3.80
CA VAL A 170 12.53 7.89 4.12
C VAL A 170 12.09 6.87 3.06
N ILE A 171 10.96 7.09 2.40
CA ILE A 171 10.48 6.25 1.30
C ILE A 171 11.37 6.42 0.06
N ASN A 172 11.81 7.65 -0.23
CA ASN A 172 12.77 7.92 -1.30
C ASN A 172 14.10 7.19 -1.05
N THR A 173 14.63 7.27 0.16
CA THR A 173 15.88 6.59 0.54
C THR A 173 15.73 5.08 0.47
N LEU A 174 14.59 4.52 0.90
CA LEU A 174 14.29 3.10 0.72
C LEU A 174 14.33 2.73 -0.77
N ALA A 175 13.67 3.51 -1.63
CA ALA A 175 13.65 3.28 -3.07
C ALA A 175 15.05 3.29 -3.70
N GLU A 176 15.91 4.22 -3.29
CA GLU A 176 17.30 4.29 -3.73
C GLU A 176 18.11 3.06 -3.32
N LYS A 177 18.02 2.65 -2.04
CA LYS A 177 18.73 1.46 -1.51
C LYS A 177 18.30 0.17 -2.22
N MET A 178 17.01 0.04 -2.52
CA MET A 178 16.44 -1.15 -3.18
C MET A 178 16.62 -1.16 -4.70
N GLY A 179 17.17 -0.10 -5.29
CA GLY A 179 17.39 0.02 -6.74
C GLY A 179 16.10 0.24 -7.56
N ILE A 180 15.02 0.67 -6.92
CA ILE A 180 13.68 0.84 -7.50
C ILE A 180 13.71 1.72 -8.74
N LYS A 181 12.84 1.41 -9.71
CA LYS A 181 12.63 2.19 -10.95
C LYS A 181 11.29 2.94 -10.98
N LYS A 182 10.27 2.41 -10.31
CA LYS A 182 8.95 3.05 -10.20
C LYS A 182 8.38 2.95 -8.79
N ILE A 183 7.76 4.03 -8.33
CA ILE A 183 6.99 4.07 -7.08
C ILE A 183 5.53 4.31 -7.42
N PHE A 184 4.62 3.53 -6.84
CA PHE A 184 3.18 3.77 -6.90
C PHE A 184 2.64 3.98 -5.48
N HIS A 185 1.89 5.06 -5.26
CA HIS A 185 1.27 5.32 -3.95
C HIS A 185 -0.17 5.84 -4.01
N GLY A 186 -0.90 5.68 -2.89
CA GLY A 186 -2.27 6.17 -2.68
C GLY A 186 -2.35 7.22 -1.58
N HIS A 187 -3.27 7.00 -0.64
CA HIS A 187 -3.49 7.71 0.64
C HIS A 187 -4.04 9.14 0.56
N HIS A 188 -3.54 9.98 -0.36
CA HIS A 188 -3.87 11.39 -0.36
C HIS A 188 -5.15 11.74 -1.13
N HIS A 189 -5.78 10.76 -1.78
CA HIS A 189 -7.02 10.92 -2.56
C HIS A 189 -6.93 11.95 -3.69
N GLU A 190 -5.72 12.36 -4.02
CA GLU A 190 -5.37 13.28 -5.09
C GLU A 190 -4.64 12.49 -6.19
N ASN A 191 -4.48 13.11 -7.36
CA ASN A 191 -3.65 12.58 -8.45
C ASN A 191 -2.49 13.54 -8.68
N PHE A 192 -1.57 13.60 -7.71
CA PHE A 192 -0.44 14.52 -7.75
C PHE A 192 0.45 14.25 -8.96
N ASP A 193 0.67 15.27 -9.79
CA ASP A 193 1.51 15.16 -10.98
C ASP A 193 3.00 15.30 -10.64
N TYR A 194 3.72 14.19 -10.78
CA TYR A 194 5.18 14.14 -10.60
C TYR A 194 5.96 14.48 -11.87
N SER A 195 5.31 14.67 -13.03
CA SER A 195 5.98 14.97 -14.30
C SER A 195 6.95 16.15 -14.23
N PRO A 196 6.68 17.26 -13.50
CA PRO A 196 7.62 18.37 -13.38
C PRO A 196 8.90 18.02 -12.60
N PHE A 197 8.91 16.88 -11.90
CA PHE A 197 10.00 16.42 -11.05
C PHE A 197 10.71 15.18 -11.60
N ALA A 198 10.28 14.64 -12.75
CA ALA A 198 10.77 13.37 -13.30
C ALA A 198 12.30 13.31 -13.48
N ASN A 199 12.96 14.45 -13.72
CA ASN A 199 14.41 14.53 -13.90
C ASN A 199 15.19 14.69 -12.58
N ARG A 200 14.54 14.66 -11.42
CA ARG A 200 15.17 14.86 -10.10
C ARG A 200 15.57 13.57 -9.40
N THR A 201 15.03 12.43 -9.84
CA THR A 201 15.22 11.12 -9.24
C THR A 201 15.63 10.10 -10.29
N CYS A 202 16.24 8.99 -9.87
CA CYS A 202 16.58 7.87 -10.77
C CYS A 202 15.41 6.89 -11.00
N TYR A 203 14.23 7.20 -10.44
CA TYR A 203 12.98 6.46 -10.55
C TYR A 203 11.81 7.41 -10.82
N GLN A 204 10.71 6.86 -11.33
CA GLN A 204 9.45 7.56 -11.55
C GLN A 204 8.51 7.36 -10.36
N ILE A 205 7.61 8.31 -10.12
CA ILE A 205 6.64 8.27 -9.02
C ILE A 205 5.26 8.52 -9.60
N PHE A 206 4.28 7.71 -9.20
CA PHE A 206 2.90 7.79 -9.63
C PHE A 206 1.98 7.79 -8.42
N ASN A 207 1.09 8.77 -8.34
CA ASN A 207 0.05 8.83 -7.31
C ASN A 207 -1.25 8.25 -7.87
N ILE A 208 -1.64 7.04 -7.50
CA ILE A 208 -2.94 6.51 -7.91
C ILE A 208 -3.95 6.93 -6.84
N GLY A 209 -4.70 7.99 -7.13
CA GLY A 209 -5.63 8.61 -6.18
C GLY A 209 -6.94 7.86 -5.99
N PHE A 210 -7.89 8.56 -5.38
CA PHE A 210 -9.20 8.02 -4.99
C PHE A 210 -9.90 7.30 -6.13
N ARG A 211 -10.12 5.98 -5.97
CA ARG A 211 -10.81 5.12 -6.95
C ARG A 211 -10.28 5.29 -8.37
N SER A 212 -8.97 5.43 -8.48
CA SER A 212 -8.26 5.55 -9.74
C SER A 212 -7.63 4.23 -10.13
N LEU A 213 -7.38 4.04 -11.42
CA LEU A 213 -6.78 2.86 -12.00
C LEU A 213 -5.72 3.26 -13.02
N ALA A 214 -4.54 2.68 -12.92
CA ALA A 214 -3.44 2.94 -13.84
C ALA A 214 -2.70 1.66 -14.27
N THR A 215 -2.02 1.73 -15.41
CA THR A 215 -1.12 0.68 -15.90
C THR A 215 0.25 0.75 -15.22
N ILE A 216 1.11 -0.25 -15.47
CA ILE A 216 2.51 -0.27 -15.02
C ILE A 216 3.36 0.87 -15.59
N GLU A 217 2.97 1.48 -16.71
CA GLU A 217 3.59 2.70 -17.25
C GLU A 217 3.16 3.96 -16.50
N GLY A 218 2.22 3.86 -15.56
CA GLY A 218 1.64 5.00 -14.85
C GLY A 218 0.60 5.76 -15.67
N GLN A 219 0.12 5.19 -16.77
CA GLN A 219 -0.98 5.75 -17.54
C GLN A 219 -2.31 5.46 -16.85
N TYR A 220 -3.10 6.49 -16.56
CA TYR A 220 -4.45 6.30 -16.02
C TYR A 220 -5.38 5.69 -17.08
N LEU A 221 -6.04 4.61 -16.69
CA LEU A 221 -7.22 4.08 -17.36
C LEU A 221 -8.49 4.74 -16.80
N LEU A 222 -8.44 5.14 -15.52
CA LEU A 222 -9.48 5.88 -14.84
C LEU A 222 -8.84 6.80 -13.79
N GLN A 223 -9.20 8.08 -13.81
CA GLN A 223 -8.66 9.09 -12.90
C GLN A 223 -9.78 9.71 -12.06
N GLY A 224 -9.92 9.23 -10.82
CA GLY A 224 -10.91 9.73 -9.89
C GLY A 224 -12.35 9.27 -10.20
N VAL A 225 -12.98 8.59 -9.24
CA VAL A 225 -14.44 8.41 -9.24
C VAL A 225 -14.98 8.93 -7.91
N ASP A 226 -15.45 10.17 -7.92
CA ASP A 226 -16.12 10.76 -6.76
C ASP A 226 -17.63 10.76 -6.96
N ASP A 227 -18.28 9.74 -6.39
CA ASP A 227 -19.74 9.60 -6.36
C ASP A 227 -20.33 9.91 -4.97
N ARG A 228 -19.53 10.55 -4.09
CA ARG A 228 -19.91 10.91 -2.72
C ARG A 228 -20.87 12.09 -2.65
#